data_AF-A0A2D4YA77-F1
#
_entry.id   AF-A0A2D4YA77-F1
#
_cell.length_a   1.000
_cell.length_b   1.000
_cell.length_c   1.000
_cell.angle_alpha   90.00
_cell.angle_beta   90.00
_cell.angle_gamma   90.00
#
_symmetry.space_group_name_H-M   'P 1'
#
loop_
_entity.id
_entity.type
_entity.pdbx_description
1 polymer ?
#
loop_
_entity_poly.entity_id
_entity_poly.type
_entity_poly.pdbx_seq_one_letter_code
_entity_poly.pdbx_strand_id
1 'polypeptide(L)'
;MKKLKLRPFLIVFFALMVIQFVIVFIDVQLTKSKSDLTSITNPIIAIFSLPISGIHRSLPFYVHESLYIRAVYWVVNLFIQSAVVYLVILGLQRVRRKLKKLK
;
A
#
# COMPACT_ATOMS: atom_id res chain seq x y z
N MET A 1 8.87 26.89 0.11
CA MET A 1 8.25 25.54 0.02
C MET A 1 9.33 24.52 -0.33
N LYS A 2 9.57 23.48 0.50
CA LYS A 2 10.48 22.39 0.11
C LYS A 2 9.83 21.63 -1.05
N LYS A 3 10.42 21.69 -2.24
CA LYS A 3 9.89 20.99 -3.43
C LYS A 3 9.71 19.51 -3.07
N LEU A 4 8.48 19.01 -3.16
CA LEU A 4 8.19 17.58 -3.07
C LEU A 4 9.01 16.92 -4.17
N LYS A 5 9.93 16.03 -3.80
CA LYS A 5 10.80 15.39 -4.78
C LYS A 5 10.02 14.20 -5.36
N LEU A 6 9.72 14.26 -6.66
CA LEU A 6 9.01 13.19 -7.37
C LEU A 6 9.78 11.86 -7.32
N ARG A 7 11.11 11.91 -7.45
CA ARG A 7 11.97 10.72 -7.46
C ARG A 7 11.82 9.82 -6.23
N PRO A 8 11.94 10.29 -4.97
CA PRO A 8 11.71 9.44 -3.80
C PRO A 8 10.27 8.96 -3.64
N PHE A 9 9.27 9.72 -4.12
CA PHE A 9 7.89 9.24 -4.16
C PHE A 9 7.76 8.04 -5.13
N LEU A 10 8.31 8.15 -6.34
CA LEU A 10 8.30 7.06 -7.33
C LEU A 10 9.03 5.82 -6.83
N ILE A 11 10.14 5.97 -6.10
CA ILE A 11 10.85 4.83 -5.48
C ILE A 11 9.93 4.09 -4.49
N VAL A 12 9.23 4.82 -3.62
CA VAL A 12 8.27 4.22 -2.67
C VAL A 12 7.13 3.55 -3.42
N PHE A 13 6.60 4.20 -4.46
CA PHE A 13 5.53 3.67 -5.29
C PHE A 13 5.90 2.35 -5.95
N PHE A 14 7.02 2.30 -6.67
CA PHE A 14 7.47 1.08 -7.34
C PHE A 14 7.86 -0.03 -6.35
N ALA A 15 8.46 0.32 -5.21
CA ALA A 15 8.76 -0.66 -4.17
C ALA A 15 7.48 -1.31 -3.61
N LEU A 16 6.47 -0.50 -3.29
CA LEU A 16 5.17 -1.00 -2.84
C LEU A 16 4.45 -1.80 -3.93
N MET A 17 4.59 -1.40 -5.20
CA MET A 17 4.01 -2.09 -6.35
C MET A 17 4.52 -3.54 -6.41
N VAL A 18 5.84 -3.72 -6.34
CA VAL A 18 6.47 -5.04 -6.40
C VAL A 18 6.06 -5.89 -5.19
N ILE A 19 6.06 -5.31 -3.99
CA ILE A 19 5.67 -6.02 -2.77
C ILE A 19 4.21 -6.49 -2.85
N GLN A 20 3.28 -5.60 -3.23
CA GLN A 20 1.87 -5.96 -3.38
C GLN A 20 1.65 -7.01 -4.46
N PHE A 21 2.35 -6.89 -5.59
CA PHE A 21 2.26 -7.87 -6.67
C PHE A 21 2.70 -9.27 -6.20
N VAL A 22 3.81 -9.35 -5.46
CA VAL A 22 4.30 -10.63 -4.89
C VAL A 22 3.31 -11.21 -3.89
N ILE A 23 2.73 -10.38 -3.01
CA ILE A 23 1.74 -10.85 -2.02
C ILE A 23 0.50 -11.41 -2.73
N VAL A 24 -0.06 -10.69 -3.69
CA VAL A 24 -1.24 -11.14 -4.45
C VAL A 24 -0.92 -12.40 -5.24
N PHE A 25 0.25 -12.48 -5.86
CA PHE A 25 0.68 -13.67 -6.60
C PHE A 25 0.80 -14.90 -5.70
N ILE A 26 1.43 -14.76 -4.53
CA ILE A 26 1.55 -15.83 -3.53
C ILE A 26 0.16 -16.25 -3.05
N ASP A 27 -0.71 -15.30 -2.74
CA ASP A 27 -2.07 -15.58 -2.27
C ASP A 27 -2.90 -16.39 -3.28
N VAL A 28 -2.82 -16.04 -4.57
CA VAL A 28 -3.47 -16.80 -5.64
C VAL A 28 -2.94 -18.23 -5.71
N GLN A 29 -1.63 -18.43 -5.56
CA GLN A 29 -1.04 -19.78 -5.61
C GLN A 29 -1.39 -20.61 -4.37
N LEU A 30 -1.42 -20.00 -3.19
CA LEU A 30 -1.81 -20.66 -1.93
C LEU A 30 -3.30 -21.02 -1.90
N THR A 31 -4.15 -20.15 -2.45
CA THR A 31 -5.59 -20.41 -2.57
C THR A 31 -5.86 -21.59 -3.50
N LYS A 32 -5.11 -21.69 -4.61
CA LYS A 32 -5.20 -22.84 -5.53
C LYS A 32 -4.74 -24.15 -4.89
N SER A 33 -3.78 -24.10 -3.98
CA SER A 33 -3.27 -25.29 -3.27
C SER A 33 -4.07 -25.66 -2.01
N LYS A 34 -5.17 -24.94 -1.70
CA LYS A 34 -5.98 -25.10 -0.47
C LYS A 34 -5.12 -25.11 0.80
N SER A 35 -4.08 -24.28 0.84
CA SER A 35 -3.12 -24.25 1.94
C SER A 35 -3.58 -23.37 3.10
N ASP A 36 -3.35 -23.79 4.35
CA ASP A 36 -3.64 -23.00 5.55
C ASP A 36 -2.83 -21.69 5.65
N LEU A 37 -1.80 -21.51 4.80
CA LEU A 37 -1.05 -20.25 4.70
C LEU A 37 -1.90 -19.06 4.19
N THR A 38 -3.09 -19.32 3.63
CA THR A 38 -4.08 -18.28 3.30
C THR A 38 -4.49 -17.46 4.54
N SER A 39 -4.37 -18.06 5.74
CA SER A 39 -4.59 -17.40 7.03
C SER A 39 -3.60 -16.26 7.32
N ILE A 40 -2.39 -16.32 6.73
CA ILE A 40 -1.29 -15.39 6.97
C ILE A 40 -1.28 -14.29 5.91
N THR A 41 -1.64 -14.60 4.66
CA THR A 41 -1.76 -13.60 3.58
C THR A 41 -2.96 -12.69 3.77
N ASN A 42 -4.08 -13.19 4.31
CA ASN A 42 -5.30 -12.41 4.54
C ASN A 42 -5.10 -11.16 5.44
N PRO A 43 -4.47 -11.24 6.62
CA PRO A 43 -4.17 -10.07 7.45
C PRO A 43 -3.26 -9.06 6.75
N ILE A 44 -2.29 -9.55 5.99
CA ILE A 44 -1.36 -8.72 5.23
C ILE A 44 -2.15 -7.93 4.18
N ILE A 45 -2.96 -8.60 3.37
CA ILE A 45 -3.82 -7.98 2.36
C ILE A 45 -4.80 -6.98 3.00
N ALA A 46 -5.35 -7.30 4.17
CA ALA A 46 -6.20 -6.38 4.93
C ALA A 46 -5.44 -5.09 5.29
N ILE A 47 -4.20 -5.18 5.80
CA ILE A 47 -3.38 -4.01 6.13
C ILE A 47 -3.04 -3.19 4.88
N PHE A 48 -2.71 -3.84 3.76
CA PHE A 48 -2.40 -3.16 2.50
C PHE A 48 -3.64 -2.51 1.85
N SER A 49 -4.86 -2.95 2.19
CA SER A 49 -6.12 -2.36 1.71
C SER A 49 -6.69 -1.28 2.63
N LEU A 50 -6.21 -1.15 3.87
CA LEU A 50 -6.61 -0.08 4.80
C LEU A 50 -6.58 1.35 4.22
N PRO A 51 -5.59 1.76 3.39
CA PRO A 51 -5.52 3.13 2.88
C PRO A 51 -6.76 3.55 2.08
N ILE A 52 -7.32 2.66 1.25
CA ILE A 52 -8.59 2.90 0.54
C ILE A 52 -9.81 2.59 1.40
N SER A 53 -9.78 1.55 2.23
CA SER A 53 -10.89 1.22 3.13
C SER A 53 -11.21 2.34 4.11
N GLY A 54 -10.24 3.21 4.42
CA GLY A 54 -10.43 4.44 5.18
C GLY A 54 -11.08 5.60 4.41
N ILE A 55 -11.07 5.58 3.07
CA ILE A 55 -11.68 6.60 2.20
C ILE A 55 -13.13 6.22 1.87
N HIS A 56 -13.44 4.93 1.68
CA HIS A 56 -14.82 4.45 1.56
C HIS A 56 -14.94 2.97 1.95
N ARG A 57 -15.83 2.62 2.90
CA ARG A 57 -16.02 1.25 3.41
C ARG A 57 -16.52 0.24 2.36
N SER A 58 -17.09 0.72 1.25
CA SER A 58 -17.67 -0.10 0.19
C SER A 58 -16.74 -0.33 -1.02
N LEU A 59 -15.44 -0.05 -0.89
CA LEU A 59 -14.43 -0.35 -1.91
C LEU A 59 -13.61 -1.59 -1.49
N PRO A 60 -14.20 -2.80 -1.47
CA PRO A 60 -13.41 -4.00 -1.23
C PRO A 60 -12.43 -4.18 -2.38
N PHE A 61 -11.18 -4.51 -2.06
CA PHE A 61 -10.18 -5.00 -3.02
C PHE A 61 -10.68 -6.14 -3.91
N TYR A 62 -11.74 -6.81 -3.44
CA TYR A 62 -12.44 -7.91 -4.08
C TYR A 62 -13.86 -7.49 -4.48
N VAL A 63 -14.04 -6.34 -5.13
CA VAL A 63 -15.33 -6.08 -5.81
C VAL A 63 -15.57 -7.22 -6.79
N HIS A 64 -16.76 -7.83 -6.84
CA HIS A 64 -17.13 -8.83 -7.86
C HIS A 64 -17.26 -8.23 -9.28
N GLU A 65 -16.55 -7.13 -9.53
CA GLU A 65 -16.50 -6.43 -10.80
C GLU A 65 -15.42 -7.00 -11.73
N SER A 66 -15.46 -6.55 -12.98
CA SER A 66 -14.55 -6.97 -14.03
C SER A 66 -13.06 -6.78 -13.65
N LEU A 67 -12.20 -7.63 -14.20
CA LEU A 67 -10.76 -7.66 -13.94
C LEU A 67 -10.09 -6.29 -14.14
N TYR A 68 -10.56 -5.52 -15.13
CA TYR A 68 -10.12 -4.16 -15.41
C TYR A 68 -10.38 -3.21 -14.25
N ILE A 69 -11.57 -3.26 -13.65
CA ILE A 69 -11.94 -2.35 -12.57
C ILE A 69 -11.16 -2.68 -11.30
N ARG A 70 -10.93 -3.98 -11.02
CA ARG A 70 -10.02 -4.40 -9.94
C ARG A 70 -8.60 -3.87 -10.12
N ALA A 71 -8.06 -3.92 -11.34
CA ALA A 71 -6.73 -3.39 -11.62
C ALA A 71 -6.66 -1.87 -11.38
N VAL A 72 -7.70 -1.12 -11.77
CA VAL A 72 -7.78 0.32 -11.50
C VAL A 72 -7.81 0.60 -10.01
N TYR A 73 -8.67 -0.07 -9.24
CA TYR A 73 -8.73 0.11 -7.79
C TYR A 73 -7.42 -0.26 -7.10
N TRP A 74 -6.73 -1.30 -7.58
CA TRP A 74 -5.41 -1.67 -7.10
C TRP A 74 -4.38 -0.55 -7.32
N VAL A 75 -4.32 0.04 -8.52
CA VAL A 75 -3.41 1.16 -8.83
C VAL A 75 -3.73 2.39 -7.98
N VAL A 76 -5.02 2.73 -7.83
CA VAL A 76 -5.45 3.85 -6.98
C VAL A 76 -5.07 3.60 -5.53
N ASN A 77 -5.22 2.36 -5.03
CA ASN A 77 -4.82 2.02 -3.67
C ASN A 77 -3.32 2.19 -3.47
N LEU A 78 -2.54 1.65 -4.39
CA LEU A 78 -1.10 1.75 -4.38
C LEU A 78 -0.64 3.22 -4.39
N PHE A 79 -1.31 4.06 -5.16
CA PHE A 79 -1.03 5.49 -5.22
C PHE A 79 -1.30 6.18 -3.88
N ILE A 80 -2.47 5.95 -3.29
CA ILE A 80 -2.87 6.50 -1.99
C ILE A 80 -1.91 6.01 -0.90
N GLN A 81 -1.62 4.72 -0.86
CA GLN A 81 -0.71 4.12 0.10
C GLN A 81 0.70 4.72 -0.02
N SER A 82 1.19 4.90 -1.23
CA SER A 82 2.49 5.54 -1.50
C SER A 82 2.51 6.98 -1.01
N ALA A 83 1.41 7.72 -1.18
CA ALA A 83 1.27 9.08 -0.69
C ALA A 83 1.29 9.14 0.84
N VAL A 84 0.54 8.26 1.51
CA VAL A 84 0.53 8.16 2.98
C VAL A 84 1.93 7.83 3.51
N VAL A 85 2.58 6.80 2.97
CA VAL A 85 3.94 6.40 3.38
C VAL A 85 4.93 7.54 3.18
N TYR A 86 4.88 8.21 2.03
CA TYR A 86 5.76 9.34 1.73
C TYR A 86 5.55 10.52 2.69
N LEU A 87 4.30 10.86 3.01
CA LEU A 87 3.96 11.91 3.97
C LEU A 87 4.43 11.56 5.39
N VAL A 88 4.26 10.31 5.82
CA VAL A 88 4.76 9.83 7.13
C VAL A 88 6.28 9.95 7.20
N ILE A 89 7.01 9.54 6.16
CA ILE A 89 8.47 9.70 6.09
C ILE A 89 8.87 11.17 6.22
N LEU A 90 8.19 12.07 5.51
CA LEU A 90 8.45 13.51 5.60
C LEU A 90 8.15 14.07 7.00
N GLY A 91 7.06 13.62 7.62
CA GLY A 91 6.67 13.97 8.99
C GLY A 91 7.72 13.54 10.01
N LEU A 92 8.13 12.27 9.96
CA LEU A 92 9.17 11.72 10.83
C LEU A 92 10.52 12.44 10.65
N GLN A 93 10.90 12.75 9.41
CA GLN A 93 12.10 13.54 9.14
C GLN A 93 12.02 14.95 9.72
N ARG A 94 10.83 15.55 9.79
CA ARG A 94 10.62 16.87 10.39
C ARG A 94 10.73 16.79 11.92
N VAL A 95 10.13 15.77 12.54
CA VAL A 95 10.22 15.51 13.98
C VAL A 95 11.67 15.24 14.40
N ARG A 96 12.37 14.35 13.69
CA ARG A 96 13.79 14.02 13.97
C ARG A 96 14.69 15.25 13.91
N ARG A 97 14.45 16.17 12.97
CA ARG A 97 15.20 17.45 12.88
C ARG A 97 14.90 18.39 14.04
N LYS A 98 13.66 18.43 14.55
CA LYS A 98 13.31 19.23 15.73
C LYS A 98 13.95 18.66 17.00
N LEU A 99 13.90 17.35 17.18
CA LEU A 99 14.53 16.66 18.32
C LEU A 99 16.06 16.86 18.34
N LYS A 100 16.72 16.84 17.17
CA LYS A 100 18.17 17.07 17.06
C LYS A 100 18.60 18.53 17.31
N LYS A 101 17.66 19.48 17.37
CA LYS A 101 17.92 20.89 17.71
C LYS A 101 17.68 21.20 19.19
N LEU A 102 16.99 20.31 19.91
CA LEU A 102 16.70 20.42 21.33
C LEU A 102 17.76 19.70 22.19
N LYS A 103 18.73 19.05 21.54
CA LYS A 103 19.88 18.37 22.14
C LYS A 103 21.14 19.08 21.69
#